data_AF-X0VFC4-F1
#
_entry.id   AF-X0VFC4-F1
#
_cell.length_a   1.000
_cell.length_b   1.000
_cell.length_c   1.000
_cell.angle_alpha   90.00
_cell.angle_beta   90.00
_cell.angle_gamma   90.00
#
_symmetry.space_group_name_H-M   'P 1'
#
loop_
_entity.id
_entity.type
_entity.pdbx_description
1 polymer ?
#
loop_
_entity_poly.entity_id
_entity_poly.type
_entity_poly.pdbx_seq_one_letter_code
_entity_poly.pdbx_strand_id
1 'polypeptide(L)'
;MKSNNYLKKARGFFLTLVFAVVVLIVAVNTVKLPYHNIAGKAFYNPIQAYGTVEPALPDGTEISFKVGDVEIASTALKNSMYGYDPKLFFKIDDNSTPEKEGYREGDVVKFYIEDIEIGEFSYFTSGMNKKDINIPTSKRVEVSVKAAKADIERTCRAVWQCEEWSECLNNIQTRNCIDAF
;
A
#
# COMPACT_ATOMS: atom_id res chain seq x y z
N MET A 1 -73.79 -12.18 38.03
CA MET A 1 -72.62 -13.04 38.28
C MET A 1 -71.90 -13.50 36.98
N LYS A 2 -71.89 -12.71 35.87
CA LYS A 2 -71.21 -13.05 34.60
C LYS A 2 -69.91 -12.26 34.34
N SER A 3 -69.75 -11.08 34.94
CA SER A 3 -68.60 -10.18 34.72
C SER A 3 -67.24 -10.79 35.12
N ASN A 4 -67.22 -11.61 36.18
CA ASN A 4 -65.98 -12.17 36.73
C ASN A 4 -65.29 -13.22 35.81
N ASN A 5 -66.06 -13.84 34.91
CA ASN A 5 -65.52 -14.84 33.97
C ASN A 5 -64.83 -14.20 32.75
N TYR A 6 -65.28 -13.03 32.31
CA TYR A 6 -64.66 -12.31 31.20
C TYR A 6 -63.30 -11.72 31.60
N LEU A 7 -63.20 -11.16 32.80
CA LEU A 7 -61.94 -10.65 33.37
C LEU A 7 -60.89 -11.76 33.55
N LYS A 8 -61.29 -12.95 34.00
CA LYS A 8 -60.38 -14.10 34.12
C LYS A 8 -59.88 -14.60 32.76
N LYS A 9 -60.77 -14.67 31.75
CA LYS A 9 -60.40 -15.07 30.38
C LYS A 9 -59.48 -14.05 29.70
N ALA A 10 -59.78 -12.76 29.85
CA ALA A 10 -58.96 -11.68 29.27
C ALA A 10 -57.54 -11.64 29.88
N ARG A 11 -57.42 -11.83 31.21
CA ARG A 11 -56.13 -11.92 31.88
C ARG A 11 -55.31 -13.13 31.42
N GLY A 12 -55.97 -14.28 31.23
CA GLY A 12 -55.32 -15.47 30.67
C GLY A 12 -54.79 -15.23 29.26
N PHE A 13 -55.61 -14.64 28.38
CA PHE A 13 -55.20 -14.32 27.01
C PHE A 13 -54.03 -13.32 26.97
N PHE A 14 -54.09 -12.28 27.80
CA PHE A 14 -53.03 -11.27 27.87
C PHE A 14 -51.70 -11.87 28.35
N LEU A 15 -51.72 -12.75 29.35
CA LEU A 15 -50.51 -13.42 29.84
C LEU A 15 -49.90 -14.34 28.76
N THR A 16 -50.72 -15.08 28.02
CA THR A 16 -50.24 -15.91 26.91
C THR A 16 -49.61 -15.08 25.79
N LEU A 17 -50.22 -13.93 25.47
CA LEU A 17 -49.68 -13.00 24.47
C LEU A 17 -48.32 -12.45 24.88
N VAL A 18 -48.20 -11.98 26.14
CA VAL A 18 -46.94 -11.45 26.67
C VAL A 18 -45.86 -12.51 26.65
N PHE A 19 -46.17 -13.74 27.06
CA PHE A 19 -45.21 -14.85 27.02
C PHE A 19 -44.76 -15.15 25.59
N ALA A 20 -45.67 -15.19 24.62
CA ALA A 20 -45.34 -15.41 23.21
C ALA A 20 -44.40 -14.31 22.66
N VAL A 21 -44.67 -13.04 23.00
CA VAL A 21 -43.82 -11.90 22.60
C VAL A 21 -42.42 -12.02 23.21
N VAL A 22 -42.31 -12.35 24.49
CA VAL A 22 -41.01 -12.53 25.17
C VAL A 22 -40.22 -13.67 24.53
N VAL A 23 -40.86 -14.81 24.25
CA VAL A 23 -40.21 -15.93 23.55
C VAL A 23 -39.72 -15.50 22.16
N LEU A 24 -40.51 -14.69 21.44
CA LEU A 24 -40.13 -14.19 20.12
C LEU A 24 -38.90 -13.26 20.20
N ILE A 25 -38.87 -12.35 21.17
CA ILE A 25 -37.74 -11.45 21.41
C ILE A 25 -36.47 -12.26 21.77
N VAL A 26 -36.58 -13.27 22.63
CA VAL A 26 -35.44 -14.12 23.00
C VAL A 26 -34.96 -14.95 21.80
N ALA A 27 -35.87 -15.49 20.99
CA ALA A 27 -35.52 -16.21 19.77
C ALA A 27 -34.74 -15.31 18.79
N VAL A 28 -35.19 -14.07 18.55
CA VAL A 28 -34.51 -13.14 17.65
C VAL A 28 -33.12 -12.75 18.16
N ASN A 29 -32.93 -12.65 19.48
CA ASN A 29 -31.62 -12.30 20.06
C ASN A 29 -30.64 -13.50 20.17
N THR A 30 -31.13 -14.73 20.15
CA THR A 30 -30.29 -15.95 20.27
C THR A 30 -29.84 -16.48 18.91
N VAL A 31 -30.57 -16.17 17.84
CA VAL A 31 -30.13 -16.49 16.48
C VAL A 31 -29.06 -15.49 16.06
N LYS A 32 -27.80 -15.82 16.34
CA LYS A 32 -26.69 -15.30 15.54
C LYS A 32 -26.90 -15.81 14.12
N LEU A 33 -27.56 -15.00 13.29
CA LEU A 33 -27.60 -15.28 11.86
C LEU A 33 -26.14 -15.36 11.41
N PRO A 34 -25.68 -16.48 10.82
CA PRO A 34 -24.40 -16.46 10.14
C PRO A 34 -24.50 -15.33 9.14
N TYR A 35 -23.57 -14.37 9.24
CA TYR A 35 -23.36 -13.40 8.17
C TYR A 35 -23.09 -14.23 6.92
N HIS A 36 -24.12 -14.45 6.11
CA HIS A 36 -23.92 -14.84 4.74
C HIS A 36 -23.35 -13.61 4.07
N ASN A 37 -22.02 -13.51 4.13
CA ASN A 37 -21.28 -12.69 3.20
C ASN A 37 -21.66 -13.24 1.83
N ILE A 38 -22.63 -12.60 1.17
CA ILE A 38 -22.76 -12.73 -0.27
C ILE A 38 -21.46 -12.12 -0.78
N ALA A 39 -20.44 -12.97 -0.94
CA ALA A 39 -19.21 -12.65 -1.61
C ALA A 39 -19.56 -12.46 -3.09
N GLY A 40 -20.21 -11.33 -3.39
CA GLY A 40 -20.19 -10.79 -4.72
C GLY A 40 -18.71 -10.55 -5.02
N LYS A 41 -18.16 -11.34 -5.94
CA LYS A 41 -16.84 -11.12 -6.50
C LYS A 41 -16.91 -9.77 -7.22
N ALA A 42 -16.67 -8.68 -6.50
CA ALA A 42 -16.57 -7.38 -7.10
C ALA A 42 -15.37 -7.43 -8.06
N PHE A 43 -15.65 -7.40 -9.36
CA PHE A 43 -14.64 -7.25 -10.40
C PHE A 43 -14.07 -5.84 -10.29
N TYR A 44 -13.16 -5.62 -9.35
CA TYR A 44 -12.36 -4.40 -9.32
C TYR A 44 -11.31 -4.52 -10.42
N ASN A 45 -11.40 -3.64 -11.43
CA ASN A 45 -10.33 -3.52 -12.41
C ASN A 45 -9.06 -3.07 -11.68
N PRO A 46 -7.92 -3.74 -11.90
CA PRO A 46 -6.67 -3.40 -11.24
C PRO A 46 -6.29 -1.96 -11.55
N ILE A 47 -5.84 -1.25 -10.52
CA ILE A 47 -5.33 0.11 -10.65
C ILE A 47 -3.92 0.03 -11.22
N GLN A 48 -3.70 0.65 -12.38
CA GLN A 48 -2.37 0.88 -12.91
C GLN A 48 -1.88 2.25 -12.46
N ALA A 49 -0.68 2.34 -11.90
CA ALA A 49 -0.01 3.59 -11.57
C ALA A 49 1.18 3.82 -12.50
N TYR A 50 1.34 5.01 -13.05
CA TYR A 50 2.45 5.33 -13.94
C TYR A 50 2.75 6.83 -13.93
N GLY A 51 3.95 7.23 -14.34
CA GLY A 51 4.32 8.64 -14.42
C GLY A 51 5.82 8.88 -14.49
N THR A 52 6.22 10.12 -14.27
CA THR A 52 7.62 10.56 -14.26
C THR A 52 8.11 10.92 -12.87
N VAL A 53 9.43 10.98 -12.68
CA VAL A 53 10.09 11.48 -11.46
C VAL A 53 10.94 12.69 -11.81
N GLU A 54 10.79 13.78 -11.06
CA GLU A 54 11.59 14.99 -11.18
C GLU A 54 12.20 15.43 -9.83
N PRO A 55 13.51 15.76 -9.79
CA PRO A 55 14.48 15.67 -10.88
C PRO A 55 14.76 14.21 -11.28
N ALA A 56 15.33 14.05 -12.48
CA ALA A 56 15.69 12.76 -13.03
C ALA A 56 16.63 11.97 -12.10
N LEU A 57 16.40 10.67 -11.98
CA LEU A 57 17.20 9.74 -11.20
C LEU A 57 17.78 8.64 -12.11
N PRO A 58 18.84 7.94 -11.67
CA PRO A 58 19.42 6.82 -12.41
C PRO A 58 18.38 5.74 -12.74
N ASP A 59 18.58 5.06 -13.87
CA ASP A 59 17.79 3.88 -14.21
C ASP A 59 17.99 2.78 -13.17
N GLY A 60 16.96 1.95 -12.97
CA GLY A 60 16.99 0.93 -11.93
C GLY A 60 16.60 1.42 -10.54
N THR A 61 16.57 2.74 -10.29
CA THR A 61 16.14 3.32 -9.00
C THR A 61 14.76 2.77 -8.61
N GLU A 62 14.62 2.29 -7.38
CA GLU A 62 13.39 1.64 -6.94
C GLU A 62 12.35 2.66 -6.46
N ILE A 63 11.12 2.46 -6.91
CA ILE A 63 9.91 3.09 -6.41
C ILE A 63 9.03 2.02 -5.79
N SER A 64 8.51 2.30 -4.59
CA SER A 64 7.52 1.43 -3.94
C SER A 64 6.30 2.22 -3.45
N PHE A 65 5.16 1.54 -3.42
CA PHE A 65 3.87 2.07 -3.00
C PHE A 65 3.36 1.23 -1.85
N LYS A 66 2.97 1.89 -0.75
CA LYS A 66 2.56 1.21 0.48
C LYS A 66 1.26 1.79 1.03
N VAL A 67 0.47 0.92 1.66
CA VAL A 67 -0.69 1.27 2.49
C VAL A 67 -0.41 0.79 3.90
N GLY A 68 -0.20 1.73 4.82
CA GLY A 68 0.42 1.40 6.11
C GLY A 68 1.80 0.79 5.89
N ASP A 69 2.04 -0.39 6.49
CA ASP A 69 3.30 -1.13 6.36
C ASP A 69 3.31 -2.14 5.19
N VAL A 70 2.22 -2.21 4.42
CA VAL A 70 2.03 -3.20 3.36
C VAL A 70 2.46 -2.62 2.03
N GLU A 71 3.48 -3.20 1.40
CA GLU A 71 3.83 -2.88 0.03
C GLU A 71 2.81 -3.48 -0.93
N ILE A 72 2.16 -2.62 -1.72
CA ILE A 72 1.10 -2.98 -2.65
C ILE A 72 1.58 -3.02 -4.10
N ALA A 73 2.73 -2.39 -4.39
CA ALA A 73 3.38 -2.39 -5.69
C ALA A 73 4.80 -1.80 -5.59
N SER A 74 5.71 -2.27 -6.43
CA SER A 74 7.05 -1.70 -6.61
C SER A 74 7.53 -1.86 -8.05
N THR A 75 8.41 -0.97 -8.49
CA THR A 75 9.03 -0.99 -9.82
C THR A 75 10.35 -0.24 -9.82
N ALA A 76 11.20 -0.54 -10.79
CA ALA A 76 12.37 0.27 -11.10
C ALA A 76 12.03 1.38 -12.10
N LEU A 77 12.75 2.50 -12.01
CA LEU A 77 12.72 3.58 -12.99
C LEU A 77 13.42 3.17 -14.30
N LYS A 78 12.90 3.69 -15.41
CA LYS A 78 13.53 3.66 -16.72
C LYS A 78 13.35 5.00 -17.41
N ASN A 79 14.44 5.69 -17.74
CA ASN A 79 14.45 7.08 -18.20
C ASN A 79 13.63 8.02 -17.29
N SER A 80 13.78 7.85 -15.96
CA SER A 80 12.99 8.58 -14.94
C SER A 80 11.46 8.42 -15.06
N MET A 81 11.00 7.34 -15.71
CA MET A 81 9.60 6.95 -15.81
C MET A 81 9.34 5.66 -15.04
N TYR A 82 8.12 5.48 -14.57
CA TYR A 82 7.65 4.27 -13.91
C TYR A 82 6.28 3.84 -14.41
N GLY A 83 5.99 2.53 -14.37
CA GLY A 83 4.67 1.97 -14.65
C GLY A 83 4.19 2.03 -16.11
N TYR A 84 5.03 2.49 -17.04
CA TYR A 84 4.80 2.41 -18.48
C TYR A 84 5.15 1.03 -19.04
N ASP A 85 6.36 0.54 -18.74
CA ASP A 85 6.86 -0.76 -19.16
C ASP A 85 7.97 -1.24 -18.17
N PRO A 86 7.72 -2.27 -17.35
CA PRO A 86 6.47 -3.01 -17.23
C PRO A 86 5.34 -2.14 -16.64
N LYS A 87 4.09 -2.53 -16.91
CA LYS A 87 2.93 -1.90 -16.28
C LYS A 87 2.92 -2.20 -14.79
N LEU A 88 2.76 -1.17 -13.97
CA LEU A 88 2.69 -1.30 -12.52
C LEU A 88 1.24 -1.34 -12.05
N PHE A 89 0.81 -2.47 -11.51
CA PHE A 89 -0.53 -2.65 -10.96
C PHE A 89 -0.50 -2.77 -9.45
N PHE A 90 -1.48 -2.17 -8.78
CA PHE A 90 -1.61 -2.27 -7.34
C PHE A 90 -2.30 -3.57 -6.94
N LYS A 91 -1.71 -4.27 -5.97
CA LYS A 91 -2.33 -5.43 -5.33
C LYS A 91 -3.62 -4.99 -4.65
N ILE A 92 -4.73 -5.63 -5.00
CA ILE A 92 -6.05 -5.39 -4.39
C ILE A 92 -6.14 -6.21 -3.11
N ASP A 93 -6.73 -5.62 -2.08
CA ASP A 93 -6.95 -6.28 -0.81
C ASP A 93 -8.05 -7.34 -0.87
N ASP A 94 -7.85 -8.47 -0.19
CA ASP A 94 -8.87 -9.52 -0.06
C ASP A 94 -9.71 -9.26 1.20
N ASN A 95 -10.97 -8.86 1.04
CA ASN A 95 -11.86 -8.60 2.17
C ASN A 95 -12.27 -9.88 2.94
N SER A 96 -11.92 -11.06 2.44
CA SER A 96 -12.15 -12.33 3.15
C SER A 96 -11.05 -12.66 4.16
N THR A 97 -9.89 -12.00 4.10
CA THR A 97 -8.80 -12.15 5.07
C THR A 97 -8.89 -11.03 6.13
N PRO A 98 -8.55 -11.32 7.40
CA PRO A 98 -8.54 -10.30 8.46
C PRO A 98 -7.35 -9.34 8.33
N GLU A 99 -6.30 -9.74 7.61
CA GLU A 99 -5.07 -8.98 7.44
C GLU A 99 -5.20 -7.97 6.29
N LYS A 100 -4.41 -6.90 6.35
CA LYS A 100 -4.31 -5.92 5.26
C LYS A 100 -3.24 -6.41 4.29
N GLU A 101 -3.64 -6.75 3.07
CA GLU A 101 -2.76 -7.40 2.09
C GLU A 101 -2.64 -6.61 0.78
N GLY A 102 -3.49 -5.60 0.59
CA GLY A 102 -3.53 -4.77 -0.61
C GLY A 102 -4.26 -3.44 -0.41
N TYR A 103 -4.54 -2.77 -1.52
CA TYR A 103 -5.29 -1.51 -1.57
C TYR A 103 -6.81 -1.74 -1.54
N ARG A 104 -7.53 -0.88 -0.81
CA ARG A 104 -8.98 -0.67 -0.83
C ARG A 104 -9.30 0.77 -1.21
N GLU A 105 -10.47 0.97 -1.79
CA GLU A 105 -10.97 2.31 -2.07
C GLU A 105 -11.00 3.17 -0.80
N GLY A 106 -10.38 4.36 -0.87
CA GLY A 106 -10.25 5.28 0.26
C GLY A 106 -8.93 5.16 1.03
N ASP A 107 -8.12 4.14 0.78
CA ASP A 107 -6.79 4.03 1.39
C ASP A 107 -5.89 5.19 0.94
N VAL A 108 -5.01 5.63 1.86
CA VAL A 108 -3.91 6.54 1.57
C VAL A 108 -2.72 5.72 1.11
N VAL A 109 -2.28 5.96 -0.12
CA VAL A 109 -1.08 5.31 -0.67
C VAL A 109 0.10 6.24 -0.52
N LYS A 110 1.10 5.78 0.22
CA LYS A 110 2.40 6.43 0.36
C LYS A 110 3.34 5.86 -0.68
N PHE A 111 4.17 6.72 -1.28
CA PHE A 111 5.17 6.28 -2.24
C PHE A 111 6.56 6.68 -1.79
N TYR A 112 7.50 5.79 -2.06
CA TYR A 112 8.87 5.83 -1.59
C TYR A 112 9.82 5.72 -2.77
N ILE A 113 10.97 6.37 -2.67
CA ILE A 113 12.11 6.18 -3.57
C ILE A 113 13.27 5.71 -2.71
N GLU A 114 13.82 4.51 -2.99
CA GLU A 114 14.91 3.91 -2.20
C GLU A 114 14.63 3.98 -0.67
N ASP A 115 13.42 3.56 -0.26
CA ASP A 115 12.90 3.61 1.12
C ASP A 115 12.70 4.99 1.74
N ILE A 116 12.87 6.09 0.99
CA ILE A 116 12.56 7.43 1.48
C ILE A 116 11.12 7.75 1.09
N GLU A 117 10.24 7.95 2.07
CA GLU A 117 8.87 8.40 1.83
C GLU A 117 8.95 9.73 1.09
N ILE A 118 8.35 9.86 -0.10
CA ILE A 118 8.39 11.11 -0.88
C ILE A 118 7.10 11.89 -0.68
N GLY A 119 5.98 11.18 -0.66
CA GLY A 119 4.68 11.74 -0.40
C GLY A 119 3.60 10.67 -0.40
N GLU A 120 2.38 11.16 -0.50
CA GLU A 120 1.19 10.32 -0.47
C GLU A 120 0.13 10.85 -1.43
N PHE A 121 -0.86 10.01 -1.67
CA PHE A 121 -2.08 10.40 -2.36
C PHE A 121 -3.22 9.49 -1.96
N SER A 122 -4.38 10.12 -1.80
CA SER A 122 -5.68 9.47 -1.76
C SER A 122 -6.29 9.54 -3.16
N TYR A 123 -7.33 8.74 -3.42
CA TYR A 123 -8.12 8.75 -4.67
C TYR A 123 -7.49 8.03 -5.86
N PHE A 124 -7.63 6.70 -5.89
CA PHE A 124 -7.61 5.97 -7.14
C PHE A 124 -9.03 5.62 -7.56
N THR A 125 -9.41 6.08 -8.74
CA THR A 125 -10.49 5.44 -9.48
C THR A 125 -9.91 4.23 -10.22
N SER A 126 -10.74 3.21 -10.42
CA SER A 126 -10.34 2.02 -11.19
C SER A 126 -9.75 2.40 -12.54
N GLY A 127 -8.72 1.68 -13.00
CA GLY A 127 -8.09 1.90 -14.30
C GLY A 127 -6.69 2.53 -14.21
N MET A 128 -6.35 3.36 -15.18
CA MET A 128 -5.00 3.92 -15.34
C MET A 128 -4.89 5.29 -14.68
N ASN A 129 -3.93 5.44 -13.76
CA ASN A 129 -3.72 6.65 -12.98
C ASN A 129 -2.32 7.19 -13.22
N LYS A 130 -2.24 8.35 -13.90
CA LYS A 130 -0.98 9.07 -14.11
C LYS A 130 -0.64 9.88 -12.86
N LYS A 131 0.55 9.70 -12.30
CA LYS A 131 1.07 10.46 -11.17
C LYS A 131 2.52 10.84 -11.43
N ASP A 132 2.75 12.11 -11.70
CA ASP A 132 4.12 12.62 -11.78
C ASP A 132 4.61 12.96 -10.37
N ILE A 133 5.83 12.55 -10.04
CA ILE A 133 6.45 12.66 -8.73
C ILE A 133 7.48 13.78 -8.76
N ASN A 134 7.19 14.86 -8.04
CA ASN A 134 8.15 15.93 -7.80
C ASN A 134 8.80 15.71 -6.44
N ILE A 135 10.09 15.38 -6.42
CA ILE A 135 10.84 15.17 -5.18
C ILE A 135 10.96 16.52 -4.45
N PRO A 136 10.43 16.61 -3.20
CA PRO A 136 10.53 17.82 -2.40
C PRO A 136 11.98 18.24 -2.20
N THR A 137 12.27 19.54 -2.26
CA THR A 137 13.64 20.07 -2.10
C THR A 137 14.33 19.57 -0.83
N SER A 138 13.57 19.40 0.26
CA SER A 138 14.07 18.88 1.54
C SER A 138 14.57 17.44 1.49
N LYS A 139 14.12 16.63 0.52
CA LYS A 139 14.48 15.20 0.37
C LYS A 139 15.43 14.95 -0.80
N ARG A 140 15.63 15.92 -1.69
CA ARG A 140 16.41 15.74 -2.93
C ARG A 140 17.81 15.20 -2.70
N VAL A 141 18.55 15.79 -1.76
CA VAL A 141 19.95 15.37 -1.49
C VAL A 141 19.99 13.92 -1.02
N GLU A 142 19.13 13.57 -0.07
CA GLU A 142 19.06 12.21 0.49
C GLU A 142 18.68 11.17 -0.57
N VAL A 143 17.65 11.47 -1.38
CA VAL A 143 17.20 10.61 -2.47
C VAL A 143 18.28 10.42 -3.53
N SER A 144 18.94 11.50 -3.95
CA SER A 144 20.02 11.42 -4.95
C SER A 144 21.19 10.59 -4.45
N VAL A 145 21.58 10.70 -3.18
CA VAL A 145 22.67 9.90 -2.60
C VAL A 145 22.29 8.42 -2.54
N LYS A 146 21.08 8.08 -2.06
CA LYS A 146 20.61 6.69 -2.03
C LYS A 146 20.49 6.08 -3.43
N ALA A 147 19.88 6.79 -4.38
CA ALA A 147 19.71 6.31 -5.74
C ALA A 147 21.07 6.10 -6.44
N ALA A 148 22.03 7.01 -6.25
CA ALA A 148 23.38 6.86 -6.77
C ALA A 148 24.11 5.66 -6.16
N LYS A 149 23.99 5.45 -4.85
CA LYS A 149 24.55 4.28 -4.17
C LYS A 149 23.96 2.97 -4.71
N ALA A 150 22.64 2.90 -4.84
CA ALA A 150 21.95 1.70 -5.34
C ALA A 150 22.32 1.40 -6.81
N ASP A 151 22.50 2.43 -7.65
CA ASP A 151 23.00 2.27 -9.02
C ASP A 151 24.40 1.65 -9.08
N ILE A 152 25.31 2.13 -8.22
CA ILE A 152 26.67 1.58 -8.09
C ILE A 152 26.62 0.09 -7.68
N GLU A 153 25.80 -0.24 -6.68
CA GLU A 153 25.63 -1.61 -6.19
C GLU A 153 25.06 -2.56 -7.25
N ARG A 154 24.09 -2.11 -8.07
CA ARG A 154 23.51 -2.93 -9.15
C ARG A 154 24.45 -3.13 -10.33
N THR A 155 25.27 -2.13 -10.64
CA THR A 155 26.13 -2.15 -11.83
C THR A 155 27.50 -2.76 -11.58
N CYS A 156 27.78 -3.21 -10.35
CA CYS A 156 29.11 -3.64 -9.90
C CYS A 156 30.21 -2.67 -10.37
N ARG A 157 29.90 -1.37 -10.38
CA ARG A 157 30.79 -0.37 -10.93
C ARG A 157 31.76 0.05 -9.83
N ALA A 158 33.00 -0.40 -9.94
CA ALA A 158 34.06 0.00 -9.02
C ALA A 158 34.15 1.53 -8.94
N VAL A 159 34.02 2.07 -7.72
CA VAL A 159 34.15 3.51 -7.46
C VAL A 159 35.51 3.71 -6.82
N TRP A 160 36.52 3.82 -7.69
CA TRP A 160 37.88 4.03 -7.26
C TRP A 160 38.05 5.43 -6.67
N GLN A 161 38.30 5.49 -5.36
CA GLN A 161 38.88 6.67 -4.72
C GLN A 161 40.39 6.47 -4.67
N CYS A 162 41.10 7.34 -5.39
CA CYS A 162 42.55 7.27 -5.47
C CYS A 162 43.17 8.42 -4.67
N GLU A 163 44.29 8.12 -4.02
CA GLU A 163 45.16 9.13 -3.41
C GLU A 163 45.85 9.97 -4.49
N GLU A 164 46.57 11.01 -4.04
CA GLU A 164 47.46 11.80 -4.89
C GLU A 164 48.52 10.92 -5.56
N TRP A 165 48.97 11.31 -6.75
CA TRP A 165 50.06 10.62 -7.44
C TRP A 165 51.37 10.70 -6.65
N SER A 166 52.13 9.61 -6.63
CA SER A 166 53.51 9.62 -6.11
C SER A 166 54.39 10.55 -6.93
N GLU A 167 55.56 10.90 -6.38
CA GLU A 167 56.61 11.55 -7.16
C GLU A 167 57.00 10.69 -8.37
N CYS A 168 57.41 11.37 -9.45
CA CYS A 168 57.84 10.71 -10.68
C CYS A 168 59.27 10.19 -10.52
N LEU A 169 59.43 8.87 -10.59
CA LEU A 169 60.72 8.18 -10.45
C LEU A 169 60.93 7.27 -11.66
N ASN A 170 62.02 7.49 -12.41
CA ASN A 170 62.32 6.76 -13.64
C ASN A 170 61.16 6.76 -14.66
N ASN A 171 60.47 7.91 -14.79
CA ASN A 171 59.27 8.06 -15.63
C ASN A 171 58.06 7.20 -15.21
N ILE A 172 58.02 6.73 -13.96
CA ILE A 172 56.90 5.97 -13.40
C ILE A 172 56.31 6.74 -12.22
N GLN A 173 54.99 6.82 -12.19
CA GLN A 173 54.21 7.28 -11.04
C GLN A 173 53.23 6.20 -10.63
N THR A 174 52.98 6.11 -9.33
CA THR A 174 52.03 5.16 -8.73
C THR A 174 51.05 5.93 -7.85
N ARG A 175 49.85 5.40 -7.70
CA ARG A 175 48.88 5.86 -6.70
C ARG A 175 48.11 4.66 -6.19
N ASN A 176 47.68 4.73 -4.94
CA ASN A 176 46.77 3.73 -4.40
C ASN A 176 45.34 4.14 -4.68
N CYS A 177 44.53 3.18 -5.11
CA CYS A 177 43.10 3.35 -5.24
C CYS A 177 42.43 2.30 -4.37
N ILE A 178 41.47 2.73 -3.57
CA ILE A 178 40.54 1.84 -2.87
C ILE A 178 39.21 1.86 -3.60
N ASP A 179 38.58 0.70 -3.75
CA ASP A 179 37.18 0.66 -4.11
C ASP A 179 36.40 1.18 -2.91
N ALA A 180 35.65 2.27 -3.09
CA ALA A 180 35.06 3.01 -1.99
C ALA A 180 33.80 2.34 -1.40
N PHE A 181 33.57 1.05 -1.70
CA PHE A 181 32.48 0.22 -1.18
C PHE A 181 32.95 -1.21 -0.87
#